data_AF-A0A7G5BVI8-F1
#
_entry.id   AF-A0A7G5BVI8-F1
#
_cell.length_a   1.000
_cell.length_b   1.000
_cell.length_c   1.000
_cell.angle_alpha   90.00
_cell.angle_beta   90.00
_cell.angle_gamma   90.00
#
_symmetry.space_group_name_H-M   'P 1'
#
loop_
_entity.id
_entity.type
_entity.pdbx_description
1 polymer ?
#
loop_
_entity_poly.entity_id
_entity_poly.type
_entity_poly.pdbx_seq_one_letter_code
_entity_poly.pdbx_strand_id
1 'polypeptide(L)'
;MRGSVSAREMGEGGIISRRTRKPDKRRIKAMDIVISAALHRSGSTLLQRIVNSRKGNLIWGEHQGVLTDFLEIFKKVRHYSMDYRGERQTYFAGGENPNTWIATITPEREYVERAMVESARAFLDSLYAQYRDTHDRIGFKEVRYGELELKLLRKCYPSAVFLLLVRHPVATWRSLVNCRGWYRDDAAATADRWSRNVSGYLSFAEQDPLAHLIRYEDLVEGNPATLRLVAEAAELSDDRIRDVLGSRIGSTAGARIAEEDLAALLERCREPMRRLGYDVGGEVDGYGFHAGRLA
;
A
#
# COMPACT_ATOMS: atom_id res chain seq x y z
N MET A 1 -23.72 -74.02 -45.88
CA MET A 1 -24.00 -74.12 -44.43
C MET A 1 -23.95 -72.70 -43.85
N ARG A 2 -25.12 -72.16 -43.46
CA ARG A 2 -25.47 -71.65 -42.10
C ARG A 2 -24.48 -70.59 -41.56
N GLY A 3 -24.85 -69.37 -41.17
CA GLY A 3 -26.13 -68.66 -41.01
C GLY A 3 -25.81 -67.18 -40.68
N SER A 4 -26.56 -66.25 -41.27
CA SER A 4 -27.53 -65.36 -40.61
C SER A 4 -26.93 -64.25 -39.73
N VAL A 5 -26.93 -63.04 -40.29
CA VAL A 5 -26.85 -61.74 -39.59
C VAL A 5 -28.17 -61.49 -38.87
N SER A 6 -28.12 -61.13 -37.59
CA SER A 6 -29.29 -60.70 -36.80
C SER A 6 -29.01 -59.37 -36.10
N ALA A 7 -30.09 -58.64 -35.88
CA ALA A 7 -30.18 -57.22 -35.60
C ALA A 7 -30.19 -56.88 -34.11
N ARG A 8 -29.88 -55.60 -33.84
CA ARG A 8 -30.30 -54.74 -32.71
C ARG A 8 -29.90 -55.16 -31.29
N GLU A 9 -29.23 -54.24 -30.62
CA GLU A 9 -29.69 -53.74 -29.31
C GLU A 9 -29.17 -52.32 -29.05
N MET A 10 -30.12 -51.43 -28.71
CA MET A 10 -29.89 -50.08 -28.23
C MET A 10 -29.47 -50.15 -26.76
N GLY A 11 -28.37 -49.49 -26.41
CA GLY A 11 -27.94 -49.28 -25.03
C GLY A 11 -27.71 -47.80 -24.78
N GLU A 12 -28.69 -47.18 -24.13
CA GLU A 12 -28.59 -45.88 -23.48
C GLU A 12 -27.46 -45.88 -22.44
N GLY A 13 -26.70 -44.79 -22.32
CA GLY A 13 -25.64 -44.75 -21.32
C GLY A 13 -24.84 -43.45 -21.24
N GLY A 14 -25.47 -42.40 -20.73
CA GLY A 14 -24.76 -41.38 -19.94
C GLY A 14 -24.00 -40.30 -20.71
N ILE A 15 -24.72 -39.28 -21.17
CA ILE A 15 -24.15 -37.94 -21.28
C ILE A 15 -23.75 -37.53 -19.86
N ILE A 16 -22.45 -37.56 -19.56
CA ILE A 16 -21.91 -36.91 -18.37
C ILE A 16 -22.19 -35.42 -18.58
N SER A 17 -23.33 -34.98 -18.06
CA SER A 17 -23.62 -33.58 -17.80
C SER A 17 -22.52 -33.09 -16.87
N ARG A 18 -21.47 -32.53 -17.45
CA ARG A 18 -20.59 -31.62 -16.74
C ARG A 18 -21.49 -30.46 -16.33
N ARG A 19 -22.07 -30.57 -15.14
CA ARG A 19 -22.55 -29.42 -14.39
C ARG A 19 -21.37 -28.46 -14.37
N THR A 20 -21.40 -27.50 -15.28
CA THR A 20 -20.63 -26.27 -15.16
C THR A 20 -21.12 -25.68 -13.85
N ARG A 21 -20.36 -25.93 -12.77
CA ARG A 21 -20.51 -25.21 -11.53
C ARG A 21 -20.37 -23.75 -11.96
N LYS A 22 -21.49 -23.02 -11.99
CA LYS A 22 -21.45 -21.55 -12.11
C LYS A 22 -20.38 -21.11 -11.11
N PRO A 23 -19.39 -20.31 -11.53
CA PRO A 23 -18.40 -19.82 -10.59
C PRO A 23 -19.19 -19.21 -9.44
N ASP A 24 -18.99 -19.79 -8.26
CA ASP A 24 -19.49 -19.23 -7.03
C ASP A 24 -19.08 -17.76 -7.07
N LYS A 25 -20.05 -16.84 -6.94
CA LYS A 25 -19.78 -15.40 -6.81
C LYS A 25 -19.15 -15.20 -5.44
N ARG A 26 -18.00 -15.84 -5.20
CA ARG A 26 -17.09 -15.52 -4.11
C ARG A 26 -16.68 -14.10 -4.39
N ARG A 27 -17.35 -13.20 -3.70
CA ARG A 27 -16.95 -11.82 -3.43
C ARG A 27 -15.43 -11.80 -3.45
N ILE A 28 -14.82 -11.26 -4.52
CA ILE A 28 -13.37 -11.13 -4.63
C ILE A 28 -12.96 -10.44 -3.33
N LYS A 29 -12.30 -11.18 -2.44
CA LYS A 29 -12.00 -10.71 -1.10
C LYS A 29 -10.88 -9.68 -1.27
N ALA A 30 -11.32 -8.43 -1.20
CA ALA A 30 -10.54 -7.20 -1.29
C ALA A 30 -9.26 -7.23 -0.44
N MET A 31 -8.34 -6.31 -0.73
CA MET A 31 -7.24 -5.99 0.16
C MET A 31 -7.79 -5.63 1.56
N ASP A 32 -7.24 -6.21 2.61
CA ASP A 32 -7.70 -6.02 3.98
C ASP A 32 -6.83 -5.02 4.75
N ILE A 33 -5.50 -5.10 4.57
CA ILE A 33 -4.53 -4.28 5.31
C ILE A 33 -3.48 -3.71 4.34
N VAL A 34 -3.23 -2.41 4.41
CA VAL A 34 -2.12 -1.76 3.70
C VAL A 34 -1.17 -1.18 4.74
N ILE A 35 0.10 -1.60 4.68
CA ILE A 35 1.15 -0.94 5.47
C ILE A 35 1.84 0.06 4.55
N SER A 36 1.75 1.36 4.87
CA SER A 36 2.44 2.40 4.13
C SER A 36 3.43 3.09 5.05
N ALA A 37 4.71 3.12 4.68
CA ALA A 37 5.74 3.77 5.47
C ALA A 37 6.20 5.05 4.80
N ALA A 38 6.41 6.10 5.59
CA ALA A 38 6.80 7.41 5.06
C ALA A 38 8.09 7.35 4.23
N LEU A 39 9.01 6.45 4.59
CA LEU A 39 10.24 6.15 3.86
C LEU A 39 10.67 4.69 4.04
N HIS A 40 11.69 4.30 3.27
CA HIS A 40 12.54 3.17 3.64
C HIS A 40 13.13 3.40 5.03
N ARG A 41 13.45 2.31 5.74
CA ARG A 41 14.07 2.35 7.08
C ARG A 41 13.19 2.94 8.20
N SER A 42 11.89 3.06 7.97
CA SER A 42 10.91 3.42 9.01
C SER A 42 10.36 2.23 9.81
N GLY A 43 10.88 1.00 9.60
CA GLY A 43 10.47 -0.20 10.35
C GLY A 43 9.28 -0.98 9.74
N SER A 44 8.95 -0.72 8.48
CA SER A 44 7.81 -1.34 7.80
C SER A 44 7.92 -2.87 7.70
N THR A 45 9.13 -3.42 7.55
CA THR A 45 9.36 -4.87 7.60
C THR A 45 9.13 -5.46 9.00
N LEU A 46 9.39 -4.70 10.08
CA LEU A 46 9.06 -5.15 11.43
C LEU A 46 7.54 -5.22 11.61
N LEU A 47 6.83 -4.17 11.22
CA LEU A 47 5.35 -4.16 11.30
C LEU A 47 4.75 -5.25 10.41
N GLN A 48 5.29 -5.49 9.21
CA GLN A 48 4.91 -6.62 8.36
C GLN A 48 5.07 -7.97 9.06
N ARG A 49 6.21 -8.20 9.73
CA ARG A 49 6.45 -9.43 10.52
C ARG A 49 5.47 -9.58 11.67
N ILE A 50 5.17 -8.48 12.37
CA ILE A 50 4.18 -8.46 13.46
C ILE A 50 2.81 -8.89 12.92
N VAL A 51 2.33 -8.25 11.84
CA VAL A 51 1.04 -8.60 11.24
C VAL A 51 1.02 -10.05 10.75
N ASN A 52 2.09 -10.53 10.11
CA ASN A 52 2.20 -11.91 9.62
C ASN A 52 2.44 -12.95 10.73
N SER A 53 2.61 -12.54 11.99
CA SER A 53 2.79 -13.48 13.10
C SER A 53 1.55 -14.34 13.35
N ARG A 54 0.36 -13.89 12.93
CA ARG A 54 -0.85 -14.71 12.88
C ARG A 54 -0.94 -15.40 11.54
N LYS A 55 -1.09 -16.73 11.57
CA LYS A 55 -1.19 -17.59 10.38
C LYS A 55 -2.30 -17.20 9.38
N GLY A 56 -3.36 -16.56 9.85
CA GLY A 56 -4.45 -16.07 8.98
C GLY A 56 -4.07 -14.83 8.15
N ASN A 57 -3.06 -14.08 8.59
CA ASN A 57 -2.66 -12.85 7.93
C ASN A 57 -1.52 -13.10 6.92
N LEU A 58 -1.61 -12.45 5.76
CA LEU A 58 -0.51 -12.39 4.79
C LEU A 58 -0.36 -10.97 4.23
N ILE A 59 0.66 -10.27 4.71
CA ILE A 59 1.13 -9.01 4.16
C ILE A 59 2.33 -9.28 3.26
N TRP A 60 2.13 -9.05 1.97
CA TRP A 60 3.15 -9.14 0.93
C TRP A 60 4.19 -8.01 1.02
N GLY A 61 5.32 -8.22 0.33
CA GLY A 61 6.40 -7.25 0.22
C GLY A 61 6.08 -6.06 -0.70
N GLU A 62 7.11 -5.26 -0.96
CA GLU A 62 7.03 -4.07 -1.82
C GLU A 62 6.96 -4.43 -3.30
N HIS A 63 6.32 -3.57 -4.08
CA HIS A 63 6.19 -3.72 -5.53
C HIS A 63 6.62 -2.44 -6.27
N GLN A 64 7.65 -1.79 -5.71
CA GLN A 64 8.34 -0.63 -6.27
C GLN A 64 7.43 0.58 -6.58
N GLY A 65 6.32 0.72 -5.86
CA GLY A 65 5.49 1.91 -5.99
C GLY A 65 4.63 1.97 -7.27
N VAL A 66 4.27 0.83 -7.88
CA VAL A 66 3.54 0.78 -9.17
C VAL A 66 2.26 1.65 -9.26
N LEU A 67 1.60 1.96 -8.14
CA LEU A 67 0.41 2.82 -8.15
C LEU A 67 0.71 4.28 -8.52
N THR A 68 1.95 4.73 -8.33
CA THR A 68 2.39 6.01 -8.87
C THR A 68 2.34 6.01 -10.40
N ASP A 69 2.72 4.90 -11.05
CA ASP A 69 2.64 4.78 -12.51
C ASP A 69 1.19 4.81 -13.01
N PHE A 70 0.29 4.16 -12.28
CA PHE A 70 -1.14 4.23 -12.51
C PHE A 70 -1.69 5.67 -12.41
N LEU A 71 -1.27 6.45 -11.41
CA LEU A 71 -1.62 7.86 -11.29
C LEU A 71 -1.08 8.69 -12.45
N GLU A 72 0.11 8.39 -12.96
CA GLU A 72 0.67 9.07 -14.14
C GLU A 72 -0.08 8.71 -15.42
N ILE A 73 -0.54 7.46 -15.59
CA ILE A 73 -1.44 7.09 -16.69
C ILE A 73 -2.74 7.89 -16.59
N PHE A 74 -3.34 7.95 -15.40
CA PHE A 74 -4.56 8.72 -15.17
C PHE A 74 -4.39 10.19 -15.48
N LYS A 75 -3.28 10.81 -15.06
CA LYS A 75 -2.97 12.21 -15.35
C LYS A 75 -2.98 12.50 -16.85
N LYS A 76 -2.40 11.60 -17.67
CA LYS A 76 -2.39 11.71 -19.14
C LYS A 76 -3.79 11.62 -19.73
N VAL A 77 -4.59 10.62 -19.35
CA VAL A 77 -5.93 10.44 -19.91
C VAL A 77 -6.89 11.55 -19.43
N ARG A 78 -6.74 11.98 -18.17
CA ARG A 78 -7.52 13.10 -17.62
C ARG A 78 -7.25 14.42 -18.34
N HIS A 79 -6.01 14.70 -18.74
CA HIS A 79 -5.68 15.88 -19.55
C HIS A 79 -6.54 15.90 -20.81
N TYR A 80 -6.62 14.77 -21.53
CA TYR A 80 -7.44 14.67 -22.74
C TYR A 80 -8.94 14.81 -22.47
N SER A 81 -9.44 14.18 -21.40
CA SER A 81 -10.84 14.26 -20.98
C SER A 81 -11.29 15.69 -20.64
N MET A 82 -10.40 16.48 -20.04
CA MET A 82 -10.72 17.81 -19.53
C MET A 82 -10.45 18.92 -20.55
N ASP A 83 -9.27 18.93 -21.15
CA ASP A 83 -8.79 20.07 -21.94
C ASP A 83 -9.42 20.07 -23.33
N TYR A 84 -9.79 18.89 -23.85
CA TYR A 84 -10.45 18.73 -25.14
C TYR A 84 -11.95 18.42 -25.03
N ARG A 85 -12.56 18.74 -23.87
CA ARG A 85 -14.00 18.53 -23.65
C ARG A 85 -14.89 19.17 -24.72
N GLY A 86 -14.45 20.28 -25.31
CA GLY A 86 -15.19 21.02 -26.35
C GLY A 86 -15.28 20.25 -27.67
N GLU A 87 -14.24 19.50 -28.04
CA GLU A 87 -14.24 18.64 -29.24
C GLU A 87 -15.26 17.52 -29.08
N ARG A 88 -15.25 16.85 -27.93
CA ARG A 88 -16.25 15.84 -27.57
C ARG A 88 -17.67 16.39 -27.59
N GLN A 89 -17.90 17.55 -26.96
CA GLN A 89 -19.23 18.19 -26.92
C GLN A 89 -19.71 18.53 -28.33
N THR A 90 -18.85 19.10 -29.16
CA THR A 90 -19.16 19.41 -30.57
C THR A 90 -19.54 18.16 -31.34
N TYR A 91 -18.80 17.06 -31.20
CA TYR A 91 -19.08 15.80 -31.90
C TYR A 91 -20.46 15.24 -31.54
N PHE A 92 -20.75 15.07 -30.25
CA PHE A 92 -22.04 14.51 -29.81
C PHE A 92 -23.23 15.46 -30.03
N ALA A 93 -23.06 16.77 -29.84
CA ALA A 93 -24.11 17.75 -30.13
C ALA A 93 -24.41 17.87 -31.64
N GLY A 94 -23.40 17.58 -32.49
CA GLY A 94 -23.53 17.54 -33.95
C GLY A 94 -24.12 16.24 -34.51
N GLY A 95 -24.74 15.40 -33.67
CA GLY A 95 -25.30 14.12 -34.10
C GLY A 95 -24.24 13.11 -34.52
N GLU A 96 -23.07 13.13 -33.88
CA GLU A 96 -21.95 12.22 -34.15
C GLU A 96 -21.41 12.32 -35.59
N ASN A 97 -21.51 13.52 -36.20
CA ASN A 97 -21.02 13.78 -37.55
C ASN A 97 -19.51 13.51 -37.67
N PRO A 98 -19.08 12.53 -38.49
CA PRO A 98 -17.67 12.16 -38.62
C PRO A 98 -16.81 13.22 -39.33
N ASN A 99 -17.41 14.26 -39.94
CA ASN A 99 -16.71 15.38 -40.55
C ASN A 99 -16.34 16.51 -39.56
N THR A 100 -16.39 16.22 -38.26
CA THR A 100 -15.89 17.11 -37.20
C THR A 100 -14.52 16.65 -36.73
N TRP A 101 -13.76 17.52 -36.08
CA TRP A 101 -12.46 17.12 -35.52
C TRP A 101 -12.65 16.20 -34.32
N ILE A 102 -12.25 14.93 -34.47
CA ILE A 102 -12.47 13.86 -33.48
C ILE A 102 -11.18 13.23 -32.93
N ALA A 103 -10.01 13.80 -33.24
CA ALA A 103 -8.72 13.16 -32.94
C ALA A 103 -8.47 12.96 -31.44
N THR A 104 -9.09 13.77 -30.58
CA THR A 104 -8.81 13.76 -29.14
C THR A 104 -10.03 13.46 -28.27
N ILE A 105 -11.16 13.03 -28.88
CA ILE A 105 -12.37 12.72 -28.12
C ILE A 105 -12.07 11.62 -27.09
N THR A 106 -12.29 11.96 -25.83
CA THR A 106 -11.97 11.09 -24.68
C THR A 106 -13.19 11.08 -23.75
N PRO A 107 -13.53 9.94 -23.12
CA PRO A 107 -14.66 9.86 -22.19
C PRO A 107 -14.63 10.94 -21.11
N GLU A 108 -15.80 11.24 -20.54
CA GLU A 108 -15.91 12.22 -19.47
C GLU A 108 -15.10 11.82 -18.24
N ARG A 109 -14.74 12.84 -17.44
CA ARG A 109 -13.87 12.68 -16.26
C ARG A 109 -14.32 11.55 -15.35
N GLU A 110 -15.61 11.38 -15.13
CA GLU A 110 -16.16 10.34 -14.25
C GLU A 110 -15.87 8.93 -14.77
N TYR A 111 -15.91 8.72 -16.09
CA TYR A 111 -15.56 7.44 -16.70
C TYR A 111 -14.06 7.19 -16.65
N VAL A 112 -13.24 8.23 -16.86
CA VAL A 112 -11.78 8.13 -16.74
C VAL A 112 -11.36 7.81 -15.30
N GLU A 113 -11.97 8.47 -14.30
CA GLU A 113 -11.72 8.20 -12.89
C GLU A 113 -12.14 6.78 -12.49
N ARG A 114 -13.29 6.31 -12.98
CA ARG A 114 -13.76 4.94 -12.74
C ARG A 114 -12.82 3.91 -13.35
N ALA A 115 -12.46 4.08 -14.62
CA ALA A 115 -11.53 3.20 -15.32
C ALA A 115 -10.19 3.10 -14.60
N MET A 116 -9.69 4.23 -14.07
CA MET A 116 -8.48 4.27 -13.28
C MET A 116 -8.58 3.41 -12.01
N VAL A 117 -9.61 3.64 -11.18
CA VAL A 117 -9.82 2.88 -9.93
C VAL A 117 -10.00 1.39 -10.21
N GLU A 118 -10.79 1.03 -11.22
CA GLU A 118 -11.05 -0.37 -11.59
C GLU A 118 -9.79 -1.05 -12.12
N SER A 119 -8.96 -0.36 -12.90
CA SER A 119 -7.70 -0.90 -13.43
C SER A 119 -6.69 -1.18 -12.33
N ALA A 120 -6.50 -0.23 -11.40
CA ALA A 120 -5.61 -0.42 -10.25
C ALA A 120 -6.09 -1.57 -9.36
N ARG A 121 -7.40 -1.64 -9.07
CA ARG A 121 -8.00 -2.73 -8.30
C ARG A 121 -7.78 -4.08 -9.00
N ALA A 122 -8.09 -4.18 -10.29
CA ALA A 122 -7.94 -5.44 -11.05
C ALA A 122 -6.49 -5.93 -11.08
N PHE A 123 -5.53 -5.01 -11.23
CA PHE A 123 -4.11 -5.32 -11.15
C PHE A 123 -3.73 -5.89 -9.78
N LEU A 124 -4.08 -5.19 -8.69
CA LEU A 124 -3.73 -5.60 -7.33
C LEU A 124 -4.44 -6.91 -6.92
N ASP A 125 -5.72 -7.06 -7.24
CA ASP A 125 -6.48 -8.28 -6.98
C ASP A 125 -5.84 -9.49 -7.67
N SER A 126 -5.37 -9.31 -8.92
CA SER A 126 -4.68 -10.36 -9.66
C SER A 126 -3.29 -10.66 -9.11
N LEU A 127 -2.51 -9.61 -8.78
CA LEU A 127 -1.16 -9.71 -8.25
C LEU A 127 -1.13 -10.48 -6.92
N TYR A 128 -2.10 -10.23 -6.05
CA TYR A 128 -2.17 -10.81 -4.71
C TYR A 128 -3.21 -11.94 -4.57
N ALA A 129 -3.67 -12.50 -5.69
CA ALA A 129 -4.59 -13.64 -5.67
C ALA A 129 -3.95 -14.90 -5.05
N GLN A 130 -2.62 -15.03 -5.12
CA GLN A 130 -1.91 -16.17 -4.55
C GLN A 130 -2.16 -16.24 -3.03
N TYR A 131 -2.51 -17.43 -2.54
CA TYR A 131 -2.80 -17.69 -1.12
C TYR A 131 -4.01 -16.95 -0.51
N ARG A 132 -4.85 -16.29 -1.32
CA ARG A 132 -6.07 -15.62 -0.84
C ARG A 132 -7.07 -16.59 -0.18
N ASP A 133 -7.15 -17.83 -0.66
CA ASP A 133 -8.06 -18.84 -0.11
C ASP A 133 -7.58 -19.45 1.22
N THR A 134 -6.30 -19.27 1.57
CA THR A 134 -5.71 -19.84 2.81
C THR A 134 -5.48 -18.80 3.91
N HIS A 135 -5.70 -17.51 3.61
CA HIS A 135 -5.50 -16.40 4.54
C HIS A 135 -6.79 -15.59 4.66
N ASP A 136 -7.18 -15.21 5.87
CA ASP A 136 -8.38 -14.41 6.13
C ASP A 136 -8.14 -12.91 5.97
N ARG A 137 -6.90 -12.45 6.19
CA ARG A 137 -6.45 -11.07 5.93
C ARG A 137 -5.31 -11.06 4.91
N ILE A 138 -5.46 -10.32 3.83
CA ILE A 138 -4.39 -10.10 2.85
C ILE A 138 -4.03 -8.62 2.75
N GLY A 139 -2.77 -8.35 2.48
CA GLY A 139 -2.25 -7.01 2.42
C GLY A 139 -0.93 -6.92 1.69
N PHE A 140 -0.40 -5.72 1.59
CA PHE A 140 1.00 -5.51 1.20
C PHE A 140 1.60 -4.35 1.97
N LYS A 141 2.92 -4.24 1.88
CA LYS A 141 3.68 -3.14 2.47
C LYS A 141 4.38 -2.33 1.38
N GLU A 142 4.28 -1.00 1.42
CA GLU A 142 4.99 -0.09 0.53
C GLU A 142 5.62 1.07 1.31
N VAL A 143 6.72 1.62 0.80
CA VAL A 143 7.52 2.68 1.43
C VAL A 143 7.73 3.91 0.54
N ARG A 144 7.07 3.91 -0.63
CA ARG A 144 7.12 4.98 -1.64
C ARG A 144 5.84 5.81 -1.73
N TYR A 145 4.76 5.36 -1.11
CA TYR A 145 3.44 5.98 -1.27
C TYR A 145 3.24 7.22 -0.41
N GLY A 146 2.71 8.25 -1.06
CA GLY A 146 2.21 9.46 -0.44
C GLY A 146 0.67 9.49 -0.47
N GLU A 147 0.10 10.65 -0.21
CA GLU A 147 -1.35 10.81 -0.06
C GLU A 147 -2.15 10.43 -1.32
N LEU A 148 -1.60 10.66 -2.52
CA LEU A 148 -2.31 10.38 -3.76
C LEU A 148 -2.50 8.88 -3.99
N GLU A 149 -1.47 8.07 -3.75
CA GLU A 149 -1.55 6.62 -3.86
C GLU A 149 -2.48 6.05 -2.77
N LEU A 150 -2.43 6.58 -1.55
CA LEU A 150 -3.34 6.20 -0.47
C LEU A 150 -4.81 6.50 -0.81
N LYS A 151 -5.09 7.67 -1.40
CA LYS A 151 -6.43 8.03 -1.88
C LYS A 151 -6.90 7.11 -3.01
N LEU A 152 -6.02 6.73 -3.93
CA LEU A 152 -6.34 5.73 -4.96
C LEU A 152 -6.64 4.36 -4.33
N LEU A 153 -5.82 3.91 -3.39
CA LEU A 153 -6.03 2.65 -2.67
C LEU A 153 -7.34 2.65 -1.88
N ARG A 154 -7.70 3.75 -1.22
CA ARG A 154 -8.99 3.86 -0.52
C ARG A 154 -10.18 3.75 -1.48
N LYS A 155 -10.08 4.36 -2.67
CA LYS A 155 -11.10 4.17 -3.72
C LYS A 155 -11.16 2.71 -4.22
N CYS A 156 -10.01 2.04 -4.32
CA CYS A 156 -9.94 0.62 -4.68
C CYS A 156 -10.54 -0.27 -3.57
N TYR A 157 -10.22 0.00 -2.30
CA TYR A 157 -10.56 -0.83 -1.17
C TYR A 157 -11.14 0.01 -0.01
N PRO A 158 -12.43 0.36 -0.07
CA PRO A 158 -13.06 1.27 0.90
C PRO A 158 -13.02 0.77 2.35
N SER A 159 -12.90 -0.54 2.57
CA SER A 159 -12.89 -1.15 3.90
C SER A 159 -11.51 -1.59 4.38
N ALA A 160 -10.44 -1.34 3.62
CA ALA A 160 -9.10 -1.73 4.03
C ALA A 160 -8.63 -0.89 5.25
N VAL A 161 -7.87 -1.51 6.14
CA VAL A 161 -7.19 -0.82 7.24
C VAL A 161 -5.82 -0.35 6.74
N PHE A 162 -5.49 0.91 6.96
CA PHE A 162 -4.22 1.51 6.57
C PHE A 162 -3.37 1.75 7.81
N LEU A 163 -2.20 1.12 7.86
CA LEU A 163 -1.21 1.33 8.91
C LEU A 163 -0.11 2.25 8.35
N LEU A 164 -0.18 3.52 8.72
CA LEU A 164 0.68 4.60 8.23
C LEU A 164 1.87 4.76 9.18
N LEU A 165 2.99 4.14 8.82
CA LEU A 165 4.18 4.07 9.68
C LEU A 165 5.11 5.27 9.43
N VAL A 166 5.41 5.99 10.51
CA VAL A 166 6.38 7.08 10.52
C VAL A 166 7.50 6.76 11.50
N ARG A 167 8.70 7.24 11.22
CA ARG A 167 9.86 7.15 12.12
C ARG A 167 10.53 8.50 12.15
N HIS A 168 11.20 8.85 13.24
CA HIS A 168 11.96 10.08 13.35
C HIS A 168 12.89 10.27 12.12
N PRO A 169 12.88 11.43 11.44
CA PRO A 169 13.57 11.60 10.16
C PRO A 169 15.08 11.44 10.31
N VAL A 170 15.66 11.92 11.41
CA VAL A 170 17.08 11.75 11.72
C VAL A 170 17.45 10.27 11.92
N ALA A 171 16.64 9.50 12.66
CA ALA A 171 16.88 8.07 12.86
C ALA A 171 16.74 7.27 11.55
N THR A 172 15.81 7.70 10.70
CA THR A 172 15.60 7.16 9.35
C THR A 172 16.82 7.41 8.48
N TRP A 173 17.29 8.65 8.39
CA TRP A 173 18.50 9.03 7.64
C TRP A 173 19.74 8.28 8.14
N ARG A 174 19.93 8.25 9.45
CA ARG A 174 21.03 7.51 10.08
C ARG A 174 21.07 6.03 9.65
N SER A 175 19.90 5.41 9.48
CA SER A 175 19.80 4.04 8.97
C SER A 175 20.04 3.95 7.46
N LEU A 176 19.61 4.95 6.68
CA LEU A 176 19.80 5.02 5.23
C LEU A 176 21.25 5.23 4.81
N VAL A 177 22.04 5.98 5.58
CA VAL A 177 23.47 6.23 5.29
C VAL A 177 24.26 4.91 5.15
N ASN A 178 23.88 3.87 5.90
CA ASN A 178 24.50 2.55 5.80
C ASN A 178 24.03 1.72 4.59
N CYS A 179 23.10 2.24 3.80
CA CYS A 179 22.49 1.57 2.65
C CYS A 179 22.70 2.35 1.34
N ARG A 180 23.68 3.28 1.29
CA ARG A 180 23.93 4.18 0.14
C ARG A 180 24.14 3.49 -1.22
N GLY A 181 24.47 2.20 -1.26
CA GLY A 181 24.50 1.43 -2.53
C GLY A 181 23.13 1.23 -3.18
N TRP A 182 22.03 1.37 -2.42
CA TRP A 182 20.66 1.08 -2.85
C TRP A 182 19.76 2.32 -2.81
N TYR A 183 20.19 3.38 -2.13
CA TYR A 183 19.43 4.60 -1.91
C TYR A 183 20.26 5.81 -2.33
N ARG A 184 19.75 6.57 -3.30
CA ARG A 184 20.51 7.63 -4.00
C ARG A 184 20.20 9.04 -3.53
N ASP A 185 19.14 9.23 -2.76
CA ASP A 185 18.76 10.56 -2.28
C ASP A 185 19.79 11.05 -1.24
N ASP A 186 20.09 12.34 -1.28
CA ASP A 186 20.81 13.03 -0.22
C ASP A 186 19.88 13.33 0.98
N ALA A 187 20.41 13.97 2.02
CA ALA A 187 19.64 14.31 3.20
C ALA A 187 18.49 15.28 2.90
N ALA A 188 18.69 16.25 2.01
CA ALA A 188 17.68 17.24 1.66
C ALA A 188 16.50 16.61 0.90
N ALA A 189 16.79 15.81 -0.12
CA ALA A 189 15.79 15.08 -0.89
C ALA A 189 15.05 14.05 -0.01
N THR A 190 15.76 13.39 0.92
CA THR A 190 15.17 12.51 1.92
C THR A 190 14.23 13.28 2.87
N ALA A 191 14.66 14.44 3.36
CA ALA A 191 13.87 15.29 4.24
C ALA A 191 12.60 15.79 3.54
N ASP A 192 12.71 16.24 2.29
CA ASP A 192 11.56 16.70 1.50
C ASP A 192 10.55 15.58 1.26
N ARG A 193 11.05 14.38 0.94
CA ARG A 193 10.20 13.20 0.74
C ARG A 193 9.53 12.77 2.04
N TRP A 194 10.27 12.71 3.15
CA TRP A 194 9.72 12.42 4.47
C TRP A 194 8.64 13.43 4.85
N SER A 195 8.95 14.73 4.75
CA SER A 195 8.05 15.81 5.14
C SER A 195 6.75 15.79 4.33
N ARG A 196 6.86 15.58 3.00
CA ARG A 196 5.71 15.42 2.10
C ARG A 196 4.85 14.21 2.46
N ASN A 197 5.47 13.04 2.64
CA ASN A 197 4.74 11.80 2.91
C ASN A 197 4.06 11.85 4.29
N VAL A 198 4.76 12.32 5.33
CA VAL A 198 4.20 12.45 6.68
C VAL A 198 3.07 13.47 6.72
N SER A 199 3.23 14.63 6.06
CA SER A 199 2.14 15.61 5.95
C SER A 199 0.91 15.00 5.29
N GLY A 200 1.12 14.24 4.22
CA GLY A 200 0.07 13.50 3.53
C GLY A 200 -0.58 12.43 4.41
N TYR A 201 0.20 11.72 5.23
CA TYR A 201 -0.32 10.68 6.14
C TYR A 201 -1.15 11.29 7.27
N LEU A 202 -0.70 12.41 7.84
CA LEU A 202 -1.46 13.16 8.84
C LEU A 202 -2.81 13.62 8.26
N SER A 203 -2.77 14.28 7.10
CA SER A 203 -3.99 14.71 6.37
C SER A 203 -4.94 13.55 6.08
N PHE A 204 -4.40 12.42 5.61
CA PHE A 204 -5.17 11.25 5.25
C PHE A 204 -5.82 10.58 6.47
N ALA A 205 -5.06 10.38 7.55
CA ALA A 205 -5.56 9.78 8.79
C ALA A 205 -6.62 10.65 9.49
N GLU A 206 -6.51 11.98 9.41
CA GLU A 206 -7.54 12.91 9.93
C GLU A 206 -8.88 12.77 9.20
N GLN A 207 -8.87 12.35 7.94
CA GLN A 207 -10.06 12.24 7.08
C GLN A 207 -10.61 10.81 6.98
N ASP A 208 -9.89 9.81 7.48
CA ASP A 208 -10.18 8.41 7.25
C ASP A 208 -10.08 7.59 8.55
N PRO A 209 -11.22 7.15 9.12
CA PRO A 209 -11.23 6.45 10.40
C PRO A 209 -10.57 5.06 10.35
N LEU A 210 -10.32 4.51 9.15
CA LEU A 210 -9.63 3.24 8.96
C LEU A 210 -8.15 3.44 8.60
N ALA A 211 -7.63 4.67 8.71
CA ALA A 211 -6.22 4.98 8.53
C ALA A 211 -5.60 5.39 9.87
N HIS A 212 -4.58 4.64 10.27
CA HIS A 212 -3.98 4.75 11.59
C HIS A 212 -2.51 5.13 11.46
N LEU A 213 -2.14 6.26 12.05
CA LEU A 213 -0.77 6.73 12.13
C LEU A 213 -0.04 6.01 13.28
N ILE A 214 1.12 5.45 12.99
CA ILE A 214 1.95 4.73 13.97
C ILE A 214 3.34 5.33 13.94
N ARG A 215 3.83 5.79 15.10
CA ARG A 215 5.26 6.09 15.27
C ARG A 215 6.01 4.80 15.54
N TYR A 216 7.11 4.59 14.82
CA TYR A 216 7.98 3.44 14.98
C TYR A 216 8.51 3.33 16.41
N GLU A 217 8.86 4.47 17.00
CA GLU A 217 9.37 4.61 18.35
C GLU A 217 8.37 4.05 19.38
N ASP A 218 7.10 4.47 19.30
CA ASP A 218 6.03 3.96 20.15
C ASP A 218 5.84 2.44 20.01
N LEU A 219 5.96 1.92 18.78
CA LEU A 219 5.83 0.49 18.51
C LEU A 219 6.94 -0.31 19.18
N VAL A 220 8.20 0.13 19.09
CA VAL A 220 9.35 -0.60 19.65
C VAL A 220 9.53 -0.41 21.15
N GLU A 221 9.06 0.71 21.70
CA GLU A 221 9.00 0.97 23.14
C GLU A 221 7.82 0.25 23.81
N GLY A 222 6.93 -0.36 23.02
CA GLY A 222 5.79 -1.11 23.53
C GLY A 222 4.71 -0.20 24.12
N ASN A 223 4.51 0.98 23.53
CA ASN A 223 3.46 1.90 23.93
C ASN A 223 2.09 1.17 23.94
N PRO A 224 1.37 1.14 25.07
CA PRO A 224 0.14 0.35 25.17
C PRO A 224 -0.95 0.71 24.16
N ALA A 225 -1.09 1.98 23.79
CA ALA A 225 -2.09 2.40 22.82
C ALA A 225 -1.72 1.94 21.39
N THR A 226 -0.45 2.06 21.02
CA THR A 226 0.06 1.57 19.74
C THR A 226 -0.04 0.06 19.62
N LEU A 227 0.32 -0.69 20.67
CA LEU A 227 0.21 -2.15 20.67
C LEU A 227 -1.25 -2.60 20.51
N ARG A 228 -2.19 -2.00 21.26
CA ARG A 228 -3.62 -2.29 21.12
C ARG A 228 -4.14 -2.01 19.71
N LEU A 229 -3.77 -0.85 19.14
CA LEU A 229 -4.16 -0.50 17.78
C LEU A 229 -3.69 -1.54 16.76
N VAL A 230 -2.41 -1.94 16.83
CA VAL A 230 -1.85 -2.95 15.93
C VAL A 230 -2.50 -4.32 16.17
N ALA A 231 -2.75 -4.68 17.43
CA ALA A 231 -3.43 -5.92 17.80
C ALA A 231 -4.85 -5.97 17.23
N GLU A 232 -5.63 -4.88 17.34
CA GLU A 232 -6.98 -4.78 16.80
C GLU A 232 -6.99 -4.81 15.27
N ALA A 233 -6.13 -4.00 14.63
CA ALA A 233 -6.06 -3.92 13.17
C ALA A 233 -5.66 -5.25 12.51
N ALA A 234 -4.79 -6.03 13.15
CA ALA A 234 -4.27 -7.29 12.64
C ALA A 234 -4.88 -8.53 13.32
N GLU A 235 -5.83 -8.36 14.24
CA GLU A 235 -6.42 -9.42 15.06
C GLU A 235 -5.37 -10.32 15.74
N LEU A 236 -4.39 -9.70 16.39
CA LEU A 236 -3.30 -10.37 17.10
C LEU A 236 -3.49 -10.33 18.60
N SER A 237 -2.83 -11.25 19.30
CA SER A 237 -2.60 -11.14 20.75
C SER A 237 -1.32 -10.34 21.03
N ASP A 238 -1.30 -9.61 22.14
CA ASP A 238 -0.13 -8.85 22.60
C ASP A 238 1.15 -9.70 22.66
N ASP A 239 1.03 -10.95 23.12
CA ASP A 239 2.18 -11.88 23.23
C ASP A 239 2.85 -12.14 21.88
N ARG A 240 2.09 -12.21 20.78
CA ARG A 240 2.65 -12.40 19.43
C ARG A 240 3.41 -11.17 18.97
N ILE A 241 2.90 -9.98 19.30
CA ILE A 241 3.59 -8.72 18.98
C ILE A 241 4.92 -8.67 19.74
N ARG A 242 4.90 -8.99 21.05
CA ARG A 242 6.10 -9.00 21.90
C ARG A 242 7.13 -10.03 21.46
N ASP A 243 6.71 -11.23 21.07
CA ASP A 243 7.59 -12.28 20.53
C ASP A 243 8.38 -11.78 19.29
N VAL A 244 7.68 -11.13 18.35
CA VAL A 244 8.33 -10.56 17.16
C VAL A 244 9.26 -9.40 17.52
N LEU A 245 8.87 -8.53 18.46
CA LEU A 245 9.70 -7.42 18.95
C LEU A 245 10.97 -7.91 19.64
N GLY A 246 10.92 -9.04 20.36
CA GLY A 246 12.09 -9.68 20.97
C GLY A 246 13.11 -10.21 19.95
N SER A 247 12.69 -10.44 18.70
CA SER A 247 13.51 -10.99 17.63
C SER A 247 14.05 -9.91 16.68
N ARG A 248 15.31 -9.49 16.90
CA ARG A 248 16.00 -8.51 16.03
C ARG A 248 16.48 -9.16 14.73
N ILE A 249 16.02 -8.63 13.58
CA ILE A 249 16.43 -9.08 12.25
C ILE A 249 16.79 -7.85 11.39
N GLY A 250 17.98 -7.85 10.78
CA GLY A 250 18.36 -6.84 9.79
C GLY A 250 18.55 -5.41 10.34
N SER A 251 18.88 -5.27 11.63
CA SER A 251 19.20 -3.97 12.22
C SER A 251 20.54 -3.44 11.70
N THR A 252 20.55 -2.18 11.26
CA THR A 252 21.78 -1.47 10.88
C THR A 252 22.37 -0.78 12.11
N ALA A 253 23.69 -0.82 12.28
CA ALA A 253 24.38 -0.03 13.29
C ALA A 253 24.11 1.48 13.09
N GLY A 254 24.25 2.28 14.14
CA GLY A 254 24.11 3.74 14.03
C GLY A 254 25.29 4.33 13.26
N ALA A 255 25.03 4.93 12.09
CA ALA A 255 26.03 5.76 11.42
C ALA A 255 26.15 7.13 12.12
N ARG A 256 27.32 7.75 12.03
CA ARG A 256 27.43 9.18 12.29
C ARG A 256 26.77 9.93 11.12
N ILE A 257 26.00 10.97 11.43
CA ILE A 257 25.40 11.87 10.45
C ILE A 257 26.22 13.16 10.40
N ALA A 258 26.33 13.77 9.23
CA ALA A 258 26.97 15.08 9.08
C ALA A 258 26.11 16.17 9.72
N GLU A 259 26.73 17.25 10.20
CA GLU A 259 26.00 18.35 10.85
C GLU A 259 25.09 19.07 9.85
N GLU A 260 25.52 19.18 8.60
CA GLU A 260 24.76 19.78 7.51
C GLU A 260 23.52 18.93 7.17
N ASP A 261 23.68 17.60 7.14
CA ASP A 261 22.57 16.66 6.96
C ASP A 261 21.55 16.78 8.09
N LEU A 262 22.03 16.85 9.34
CA LEU A 262 21.18 17.01 10.52
C LEU A 262 20.39 18.32 10.46
N ALA A 263 21.07 19.44 10.19
CA ALA A 263 20.43 20.74 10.06
C ALA A 263 19.37 20.74 8.94
N ALA A 264 19.68 20.15 7.78
CA ALA A 264 18.74 20.03 6.67
C ALA A 264 17.50 19.21 7.04
N LEU A 265 17.67 18.09 7.73
CA LEU A 265 16.57 17.24 8.20
C LEU A 265 15.68 17.99 9.19
N LEU A 266 16.27 18.58 10.24
CA LEU A 266 15.50 19.27 11.28
C LEU A 266 14.73 20.46 10.74
N GLU A 267 15.33 21.22 9.82
CA GLU A 267 14.66 22.38 9.24
C GLU A 267 13.50 21.98 8.32
N ARG A 268 13.75 21.08 7.35
CA ARG A 268 12.75 20.68 6.35
C ARG A 268 11.62 19.80 6.92
N CYS A 269 11.91 19.08 8.00
CA CYS A 269 10.94 18.19 8.67
C CYS A 269 10.27 18.85 9.88
N ARG A 270 10.61 20.10 10.23
CA ARG A 270 10.20 20.77 11.48
C ARG A 270 8.70 20.69 11.74
N GLU A 271 7.89 21.04 10.74
CA GLU A 271 6.44 21.14 10.93
C GLU A 271 5.77 19.77 11.15
N PRO A 272 5.98 18.75 10.30
CA PRO A 272 5.41 17.43 10.57
C PRO A 272 6.00 16.77 11.83
N MET A 273 7.27 17.04 12.17
CA MET A 273 7.86 16.59 13.45
C MET A 273 7.10 17.16 14.65
N ARG A 274 6.80 18.46 14.66
CA ARG A 274 6.01 19.10 15.72
C ARG A 274 4.62 18.47 15.83
N ARG A 275 3.93 18.23 14.72
CA ARG A 275 2.61 17.58 14.71
C ARG A 275 2.64 16.15 15.24
N LEU A 276 3.77 15.44 15.05
CA LEU A 276 4.00 14.09 15.59
C LEU A 276 4.50 14.07 17.04
N GLY A 277 4.71 15.24 17.65
CA GLY A 277 5.27 15.36 19.00
C GLY A 277 6.75 14.93 19.08
N TYR A 278 7.49 15.00 17.97
CA TYR A 278 8.95 14.84 18.00
C TYR A 278 9.61 16.15 18.44
N ASP A 279 10.69 16.03 19.20
CA ASP A 279 11.53 17.19 19.51
C ASP A 279 12.21 17.76 18.26
N VAL A 280 12.12 19.07 18.10
CA VAL A 280 12.70 19.85 17.00
C VAL A 280 13.98 20.59 17.41
N GLY A 281 14.39 20.49 18.68
CA GLY A 281 15.48 21.24 19.31
C GLY A 281 16.90 20.68 19.13
N GLY A 282 17.06 19.49 18.53
CA GLY A 282 18.34 19.00 18.06
C GLY A 282 19.10 18.03 18.97
N GLU A 283 18.67 17.78 20.21
CA GLU A 283 19.23 16.70 21.03
C GLU A 283 18.62 15.35 20.65
N VAL A 284 19.15 14.74 19.59
CA VAL A 284 18.78 13.36 19.19
C VAL A 284 19.52 12.32 20.07
N ASP A 285 20.34 12.75 21.01
CA ASP A 285 21.09 11.89 21.94
C ASP A 285 20.18 11.17 22.94
N GLY A 286 18.92 11.60 23.06
CA GLY A 286 17.90 11.04 23.95
C GLY A 286 16.95 10.02 23.34
N TYR A 287 16.92 9.80 22.02
CA TYR A 287 16.24 8.62 21.45
C TYR A 287 17.15 7.40 21.65
N GLY A 288 17.37 7.08 22.92
CA GLY A 288 18.07 5.90 23.35
C GLY A 288 17.44 4.72 22.65
N PHE A 289 18.17 4.14 21.70
CA PHE A 289 18.35 2.71 21.79
C PHE A 289 18.93 2.48 23.18
N HIS A 290 18.07 2.33 24.20
CA HIS A 290 18.47 1.63 25.38
C HIS A 290 18.96 0.28 24.86
N ALA A 291 20.28 0.12 24.81
CA ALA A 291 20.95 -1.16 24.98
C ALA A 291 20.69 -1.67 26.41
N GLY A 292 19.46 -1.53 26.87
CA GLY A 292 18.94 -1.98 28.14
C GLY A 292 18.55 -3.43 27.95
N ARG A 293 19.39 -4.29 28.52
CA ARG A 293 19.11 -5.67 28.87
C ARG A 293 17.63 -5.87 29.15
N LEU A 294 16.94 -6.59 28.27
CA LEU A 294 15.86 -7.45 28.73
C LEU A 294 16.53 -8.79 29.00
N ALA A 295 16.62 -9.10 30.30
CA ALA A 295 16.89 -10.45 30.78
C ALA A 295 15.77 -11.39 30.34
#